data_AF-I4Z2D0-F1
#
_entry.id   AF-I4Z2D0-F1
#
_cell.length_a   1.000
_cell.length_b   1.000
_cell.length_c   1.000
_cell.angle_alpha   90.00
_cell.angle_beta   90.00
_cell.angle_gamma   90.00
#
_symmetry.space_group_name_H-M   'P 1'
#
loop_
_entity.id
_entity.type
_entity.pdbx_description
1 polymer ?
#
loop_
_entity_poly.entity_id
_entity_poly.type
_entity_poly.pdbx_seq_one_letter_code
_entity_poly.pdbx_strand_id
1 'polypeptide(L)'
;MSKLPALPSLARKALTLLQESREFRYALETSSYTRREQFKARLKTASGRMVRGIGISTMYELKGHGLIVPANSTSVSTYYRLNPNHVGEINDCASQG
;
A
#
# COMPACT_ATOMS: atom_id res chain seq x y z
N MET A 1 -8.72 -15.13 17.21
CA MET A 1 -7.85 -13.99 17.56
C MET A 1 -6.80 -13.84 16.46
N SER A 2 -7.14 -13.03 15.48
CA SER A 2 -6.27 -12.74 14.34
C SER A 2 -5.26 -11.68 14.74
N LYS A 3 -4.09 -12.11 15.20
CA LYS A 3 -2.97 -11.18 15.42
C LYS A 3 -2.46 -10.76 14.05
N LEU A 4 -2.82 -9.54 13.62
CA LEU A 4 -2.10 -8.85 12.57
C LEU A 4 -0.59 -9.03 12.80
N PRO A 5 0.19 -9.37 11.75
CA PRO A 5 1.63 -9.57 11.90
C PRO A 5 2.27 -8.33 12.52
N ALA A 6 3.41 -8.50 13.18
CA ALA A 6 4.16 -7.40 13.78
C ALA A 6 4.69 -6.46 12.67
N LEU A 7 3.84 -5.54 12.22
CA LEU A 7 4.15 -4.57 11.18
C LEU A 7 4.84 -3.34 11.79
N PRO A 8 5.84 -2.76 11.10
CA PRO A 8 6.39 -1.47 11.47
C PRO A 8 5.34 -0.36 11.35
N SER A 9 5.55 0.75 12.05
CA SER A 9 4.59 1.86 12.15
C SER A 9 4.13 2.41 10.79
N LEU A 10 5.04 2.47 9.81
CA LEU A 10 4.72 2.91 8.44
C LEU A 10 3.84 1.92 7.69
N ALA A 11 4.08 0.61 7.82
CA ALA A 11 3.24 -0.42 7.21
C ALA A 11 1.85 -0.46 7.84
N ARG A 12 1.74 -0.28 9.16
CA ARG A 12 0.44 -0.13 9.84
C ARG A 12 -0.32 1.08 9.29
N LYS A 13 0.33 2.24 9.20
CA LYS A 13 -0.27 3.46 8.64
C LYS A 13 -0.71 3.26 7.19
N ALA A 14 0.11 2.61 6.38
CA ALA A 14 -0.23 2.30 5.00
C ALA A 14 -1.42 1.34 4.90
N LEU A 15 -1.53 0.37 5.81
CA LEU A 15 -2.65 -0.56 5.89
C LEU A 15 -3.97 0.15 6.26
N THR A 16 -3.95 1.00 7.28
CA THR A 16 -5.12 1.81 7.67
C THR A 16 -5.56 2.71 6.52
N LEU A 17 -4.60 3.39 5.89
CA LEU A 17 -4.89 4.21 4.72
C LEU A 17 -5.43 3.36 3.59
N LEU A 18 -4.94 2.14 3.37
CA LEU A 18 -5.46 1.23 2.35
C LEU A 18 -6.90 0.74 2.59
N GLN A 19 -7.35 0.73 3.84
CA GLN A 19 -8.76 0.46 4.16
C GLN A 19 -9.66 1.62 3.71
N GLU A 20 -9.20 2.85 3.93
CA GLU A 20 -9.90 4.06 3.47
C GLU A 20 -9.74 4.28 1.96
N SER A 21 -8.55 3.99 1.45
CA SER A 21 -8.08 4.30 0.11
C SER A 21 -7.69 3.02 -0.62
N ARG A 22 -8.42 2.67 -1.66
CA ARG A 22 -8.34 1.30 -2.21
C ARG A 22 -7.13 1.01 -3.10
N GLU A 23 -6.16 1.93 -3.22
CA GLU A 23 -5.17 1.86 -4.29
C GLU A 23 -3.74 2.20 -3.82
N PHE A 24 -2.89 1.18 -3.79
CA PHE A 24 -1.44 1.31 -3.81
C PHE A 24 -0.96 1.12 -5.25
N ARG A 25 -0.11 2.01 -5.77
CA ARG A 25 0.41 1.93 -7.15
C ARG A 25 1.93 1.77 -7.15
N TYR A 26 2.42 0.84 -7.96
CA TYR A 26 3.83 0.70 -8.32
C TYR A 26 3.98 0.97 -9.82
N ALA A 27 4.60 2.08 -10.20
CA ALA A 27 4.60 2.54 -11.59
C ALA A 27 5.92 3.16 -12.01
N LEU A 28 6.25 3.05 -13.29
CA LEU A 28 7.35 3.80 -13.89
C LEU A 28 7.00 5.30 -13.86
N GLU A 29 7.83 6.08 -13.17
CA GLU A 29 7.69 7.53 -13.05
C GLU A 29 8.99 8.21 -13.48
N THR A 30 8.89 9.27 -14.27
CA THR A 30 10.04 10.14 -14.55
C THR A 30 10.34 11.00 -13.33
N SER A 31 11.57 10.93 -12.84
CA SER A 31 12.06 11.80 -11.77
C SER A 31 12.19 13.24 -12.27
N SER A 32 11.52 14.20 -11.64
CA SER A 32 11.63 15.61 -12.02
C SER A 32 13.04 16.18 -11.82
N TYR A 33 13.77 15.68 -10.81
CA TYR A 33 15.14 16.11 -10.50
C TYR A 33 16.17 15.52 -11.45
N THR A 34 16.16 14.19 -11.63
CA THR A 34 17.21 13.49 -12.42
C THR A 34 16.83 13.26 -13.89
N ARG A 35 15.57 13.53 -14.27
CA ARG A 35 14.97 13.17 -15.57
C ARG A 35 15.03 11.69 -15.94
N ARG A 36 15.43 10.82 -15.01
CA ARG A 36 15.48 9.36 -15.21
C ARG A 36 14.14 8.72 -14.88
N GLU A 37 13.79 7.69 -15.64
CA GLU A 37 12.64 6.85 -15.36
C GLU A 37 12.98 5.84 -14.26
N GLN A 38 12.12 5.76 -13.25
CA GLN A 38 12.30 4.85 -12.12
C GLN A 38 10.94 4.35 -11.66
N PHE A 39 10.87 3.06 -11.33
CA PHE A 39 9.67 2.54 -10.69
C PHE A 39 9.52 3.09 -9.28
N LYS A 40 8.34 3.64 -8.98
CA LYS A 40 8.00 4.21 -7.69
C LYS A 40 6.73 3.59 -7.15
N ALA A 41 6.75 3.37 -5.84
CA ALA A 41 5.61 2.90 -5.07
C ALA A 41 4.95 4.11 -4.39
N ARG A 42 3.65 4.29 -4.63
CA ARG A 42 2.85 5.42 -4.13
C ARG A 42 1.55 4.89 -3.54
N LEU A 43 1.20 5.41 -2.38
CA LEU A 43 -0.15 5.26 -1.82
C LEU A 43 -0.95 6.54 -2.07
N LYS A 44 -2.16 6.42 -2.59
CA LYS A 44 -3.11 7.54 -2.72
C LYS A 44 -4.15 7.46 -1.62
N THR A 45 -4.60 8.59 -1.10
CA THR A 45 -5.78 8.67 -0.23
C THR A 45 -7.07 8.54 -1.04
N ALA A 46 -8.21 8.36 -0.38
CA ALA A 46 -9.53 8.40 -1.03
C ALA A 46 -9.79 9.71 -1.80
N SER A 47 -9.20 10.81 -1.33
CA SER A 47 -9.22 12.13 -2.00
C SER A 47 -8.23 12.27 -3.16
N GLY A 48 -7.51 11.20 -3.54
CA GLY A 48 -6.55 11.17 -4.64
C GLY A 48 -5.19 11.81 -4.33
N ARG A 49 -4.95 12.26 -3.09
CA ARG A 49 -3.67 12.86 -2.69
C ARG A 49 -2.62 11.78 -2.45
N MET A 50 -1.40 12.03 -2.91
CA MET A 50 -0.27 11.14 -2.64
C MET A 50 0.16 11.23 -1.18
N VAL A 51 0.26 10.09 -0.51
CA VAL A 51 0.75 10.02 0.87
C VAL A 51 2.26 10.07 0.88
N ARG A 52 2.84 11.03 1.61
CA ARG A 52 4.29 11.15 1.78
C ARG A 52 4.82 10.11 2.76
N GLY A 53 6.05 9.65 2.53
CA GLY A 53 6.76 8.72 3.43
C GLY A 53 6.37 7.24 3.27
N ILE A 54 5.33 6.91 2.51
CA ILE A 54 4.99 5.53 2.14
C ILE A 54 5.57 5.24 0.76
N GLY A 55 6.46 4.26 0.70
CA GLY A 55 7.24 3.96 -0.50
C GLY A 55 7.40 2.46 -0.72
N ILE A 56 8.43 2.11 -1.49
CA ILE A 56 8.65 0.75 -1.98
C ILE A 56 8.90 -0.26 -0.84
N SER A 57 9.61 0.12 0.21
CA SER A 57 9.88 -0.76 1.36
C SER A 57 8.57 -1.17 2.05
N THR A 58 7.68 -0.20 2.30
CA THR A 58 6.37 -0.45 2.90
C THR A 58 5.50 -1.35 2.01
N MET A 59 5.56 -1.17 0.68
CA MET A 59 4.86 -2.05 -0.25
C MET A 59 5.35 -3.50 -0.14
N TYR A 60 6.66 -3.71 -0.07
CA TYR A 60 7.22 -5.05 0.07
C TYR A 60 6.91 -5.69 1.42
N GLU A 61 6.88 -4.94 2.51
CA GLU A 61 6.45 -5.43 3.82
C GLU A 61 5.00 -5.91 3.77
N LEU A 62 4.08 -5.09 3.25
CA LEU A 62 2.67 -5.46 3.11
C LEU A 62 2.49 -6.66 2.19
N LYS A 63 3.24 -6.72 1.08
CA LYS A 63 3.20 -7.85 0.14
C LYS A 63 3.78 -9.13 0.75
N GLY A 64 4.87 -9.03 1.50
CA GLY A 64 5.53 -10.16 2.16
C GLY A 64 4.64 -10.82 3.20
N HIS A 65 3.76 -10.04 3.85
CA HIS A 65 2.74 -10.54 4.75
C HIS A 65 1.42 -10.93 4.06
N GLY A 66 1.34 -10.87 2.73
CA GLY A 66 0.12 -11.20 1.99
C GLY A 66 -1.04 -10.23 2.19
N LEU A 67 -0.80 -9.06 2.78
CA LEU A 67 -1.84 -8.07 3.13
C LEU A 67 -2.34 -7.28 1.92
N ILE A 68 -1.51 -7.20 0.86
CA ILE A 68 -1.88 -6.59 -0.41
C ILE A 68 -1.68 -7.58 -1.56
N VAL A 69 -2.57 -7.51 -2.54
CA VAL A 69 -2.55 -8.34 -3.74
C VAL A 69 -2.65 -7.46 -4.99
N PRO A 70 -2.05 -7.87 -6.12
CA PRO A 70 -2.24 -7.18 -7.40
C PRO A 70 -3.73 -7.14 -7.75
N ALA A 71 -4.23 -5.95 -8.09
CA ALA A 71 -5.59 -5.70 -8.55
C ALA A 71 -5.66 -5.56 -10.07
N ASN A 72 -4.69 -4.85 -10.65
CA ASN A 72 -4.56 -4.62 -12.09
C ASN A 72 -3.09 -4.38 -12.43
N SER A 73 -2.66 -4.73 -13.64
CA SER A 73 -1.29 -4.50 -14.08
C SER A 73 -1.23 -4.17 -15.58
N THR A 74 -0.29 -3.30 -15.93
CA THR A 74 0.13 -2.96 -17.29
C THR A 74 1.64 -3.10 -17.37
N SER A 75 2.22 -3.01 -18.58
CA SER A 75 3.67 -3.08 -18.78
C SER A 75 4.49 -2.06 -17.98
N VAL A 76 3.86 -0.99 -17.48
CA VAL A 76 4.53 0.11 -16.76
C VAL A 76 3.90 0.45 -15.41
N SER A 77 2.88 -0.29 -14.96
CA SER A 77 2.19 0.00 -13.69
C SER A 77 1.52 -1.24 -13.12
N THR A 78 1.70 -1.51 -11.83
CA THR A 78 0.90 -2.48 -11.08
C THR A 78 0.16 -1.77 -9.95
N TYR A 79 -1.12 -2.05 -9.86
CA TYR A 79 -2.01 -1.55 -8.83
C TYR A 79 -2.27 -2.67 -7.85
N TYR A 80 -2.21 -2.36 -6.56
CA TYR A 80 -2.45 -3.29 -5.47
C TYR A 80 -3.61 -2.80 -4.62
N ARG A 81 -4.37 -3.77 -4.11
CA ARG A 81 -5.48 -3.57 -3.17
C ARG A 81 -5.26 -4.44 -1.94
N LEU A 82 -6.04 -4.19 -0.90
CA LEU A 82 -6.09 -5.09 0.27
C LEU A 82 -6.49 -6.49 -0.15
N ASN A 83 -5.82 -7.48 0.44
CA ASN A 83 -6.20 -8.87 0.27
C ASN A 83 -7.54 -9.13 0.99
N PRO A 84 -8.61 -9.53 0.26
CA PRO A 84 -9.93 -9.76 0.86
C PRO A 84 -9.90 -10.78 2.01
N ASN A 85 -8.96 -11.74 1.97
CA ASN A 85 -8.81 -12.75 3.02
C ASN A 85 -8.37 -12.18 4.37
N HIS A 86 -7.76 -10.99 4.36
CA HIS A 86 -7.29 -10.31 5.58
C HIS A 86 -8.14 -9.09 5.95
N VAL A 87 -9.13 -8.68 5.12
CA VAL A 87 -9.96 -7.49 5.40
C VAL A 87 -10.73 -7.62 6.73
N GLY A 88 -11.23 -8.82 7.05
CA GLY A 88 -11.90 -9.07 8.32
C GLY A 88 -10.98 -8.86 9.54
N GLU A 89 -9.72 -9.30 9.44
CA GLU A 89 -8.74 -9.21 10.53
C GLU A 89 -8.24 -7.78 10.77
N ILE A 90 -8.26 -6.93 9.74
CA ILE A 90 -7.80 -5.54 9.85
C ILE A 90 -8.89 -4.64 10.48
N ASN A 91 -10.17 -4.95 10.27
CA ASN A 91 -11.28 -4.16 10.82
C ASN A 91 -11.39 -4.28 12.36
N ASP A 92 -11.08 -5.44 12.95
CA ASP A 92 -11.08 -5.63 14.41
C ASP A 92 -10.04 -4.76 15.14
N CYS A 93 -8.93 -4.40 14.48
CA CYS A 93 -7.90 -3.53 15.08
C CYS A 93 -8.22 -2.03 14.98
N ALA A 94 -9.06 -1.60 14.05
CA ALA A 94 -9.43 -0.19 13.91
C ALA A 94 -10.44 0.27 14.99
N SER A 95 -11.16 -0.67 15.63
CA SER A 95 -12.16 -0.38 16.67
C SER A 95 -11.61 -0.38 18.11
N GLN A 96 -10.30 -0.58 18.29
CA GLN A 96 -9.66 -0.58 19.63
C GLN A 96 -8.75 0.64 19.88
N GLY A 97 -8.79 1.65 19.00
CA GLY A 97 -8.02 2.90 19.12
C GLY A 97 -8.86 4.06 19.64
#